data_AF-A0A7M7GWV2-F1
#
_entry.id   AF-A0A7M7GWV2-F1
#
_cell.length_a   1.000
_cell.length_b   1.000
_cell.length_c   1.000
_cell.angle_alpha   90.00
_cell.angle_beta   90.00
_cell.angle_gamma   90.00
#
_symmetry.space_group_name_H-M   'P 1'
#
loop_
_entity.id
_entity.type
_entity.pdbx_description
1 polymer ?
#
loop_
_entity_poly.entity_id
_entity_poly.type
_entity_poly.pdbx_seq_one_letter_code
_entity_poly.pdbx_strand_id
1 'polypeptide(L)'
;MHQTYKIKSRNRARNPEVDQNRIKKLLASEYSDFSDVILVESPFAETTRNGRGIRQVSLALTPSKLIVAADVFNEKSQFFCPRNLDPSIESFELISVYPLRCVNLSIFSRRHRKTLKAR
;
A
#
# COMPACT_ATOMS: atom_id res chain seq x y z
N MET A 1 -40.87 16.38 36.00
CA MET A 1 -40.39 15.26 35.14
C MET A 1 -39.40 15.83 34.14
N HIS A 2 -38.09 15.74 34.43
CA HIS A 2 -37.04 16.25 33.54
C HIS A 2 -36.50 15.12 32.68
N GLN A 3 -36.73 15.19 31.37
CA GLN A 3 -36.18 14.25 30.41
C GLN A 3 -34.83 14.77 29.94
N THR A 4 -33.75 14.16 30.42
CA THR A 4 -32.39 14.47 30.00
C THR A 4 -32.12 13.81 28.65
N TYR A 5 -32.00 14.63 27.61
CA TYR A 5 -31.55 14.19 26.30
C TYR A 5 -30.07 13.80 26.41
N LYS A 6 -29.79 12.49 26.50
CA LYS A 6 -28.44 11.95 26.36
C LYS A 6 -27.96 12.21 24.93
N ILE A 7 -27.09 13.20 24.77
CA ILE A 7 -26.30 13.40 23.56
C ILE A 7 -25.42 12.15 23.41
N LYS A 8 -25.80 11.24 22.52
CA LYS A 8 -24.94 10.14 22.09
C LYS A 8 -23.71 10.78 21.44
N SER A 9 -22.57 10.75 22.12
CA SER A 9 -21.29 11.04 21.47
C SER A 9 -21.15 10.05 20.32
N ARG A 10 -21.19 10.58 19.10
CA ARG A 10 -20.79 9.82 17.92
C ARG A 10 -19.31 9.53 18.12
N ASN A 11 -18.98 8.32 18.56
CA ASN A 11 -17.66 7.75 18.36
C ASN A 11 -17.42 7.81 16.84
N ARG A 12 -16.67 8.82 16.40
CA ARG A 12 -16.04 8.84 15.09
C ARG A 12 -15.20 7.57 15.06
N ALA A 13 -15.69 6.53 14.40
CA ALA A 13 -14.86 5.42 13.99
C ALA A 13 -13.65 6.06 13.30
N ARG A 14 -12.45 5.87 13.85
CA ARG A 14 -11.22 6.27 13.16
C ARG A 14 -11.28 5.58 11.80
N ASN A 15 -11.28 6.35 10.72
CA ASN A 15 -11.21 5.78 9.38
C ASN A 15 -9.89 4.98 9.31
N PRO A 16 -9.91 3.66 9.06
CA PRO A 16 -8.69 2.87 8.86
C PRO A 16 -8.00 3.20 7.52
N GLU A 17 -8.49 4.22 6.79
CA GLU A 17 -7.92 4.72 5.53
C GLU A 17 -6.51 5.31 5.68
N VAL A 18 -6.04 5.58 6.90
CA VAL A 18 -4.73 6.19 7.18
C VAL A 18 -3.56 5.27 6.76
N ASP A 19 -3.80 3.97 6.61
CA ASP A 19 -2.80 2.98 6.17
C ASP A 19 -2.88 2.60 4.68
N GLN A 20 -3.83 3.17 3.91
CA GLN A 20 -4.10 2.72 2.54
C GLN A 20 -3.30 3.44 1.44
N ASN A 21 -2.38 4.34 1.80
CA ASN A 21 -1.67 5.19 0.84
C ASN A 21 -0.15 5.23 1.10
N ARG A 22 0.44 4.09 1.46
CA ARG A 22 1.87 4.00 1.84
C ARG A 22 2.77 4.34 0.66
N ILE A 23 2.39 3.97 -0.56
CA ILE A 23 3.17 4.34 -1.76
C ILE A 23 3.13 5.85 -1.96
N LYS A 24 1.97 6.50 -1.81
CA LYS A 24 1.90 7.98 -1.90
C LYS A 24 2.79 8.68 -0.87
N LYS A 25 2.77 8.19 0.38
CA LYS A 25 3.63 8.72 1.45
C LYS A 25 5.11 8.53 1.14
N LEU A 26 5.49 7.33 0.69
CA LEU A 26 6.86 7.00 0.31
C LEU A 26 7.35 7.92 -0.82
N LEU A 27 6.56 8.07 -1.88
CA LEU A 27 6.93 8.94 -2.99
C LEU A 27 7.04 10.40 -2.58
N ALA A 28 6.13 10.91 -1.75
CA ALA A 28 6.22 12.28 -1.24
C ALA A 28 7.44 12.53 -0.35
N SER A 29 7.89 11.50 0.38
CA SER A 29 9.03 11.59 1.31
C SER A 29 10.38 11.45 0.63
N GLU A 30 10.56 10.42 -0.20
CA GLU A 30 11.87 10.02 -0.74
C GLU A 30 12.02 10.28 -2.25
N TYR A 31 10.91 10.46 -2.96
CA TYR A 31 10.87 10.60 -4.41
C TYR A 31 10.01 11.81 -4.81
N SER A 32 10.27 12.97 -4.20
CA SER A 32 9.45 14.19 -4.38
C SER A 32 9.31 14.64 -5.83
N ASP A 33 10.25 14.26 -6.69
CA ASP A 33 10.25 14.58 -8.12
C ASP A 33 9.31 13.66 -8.93
N PHE A 34 8.64 12.70 -8.27
CA PHE A 34 7.68 11.82 -8.90
C PHE A 34 6.38 12.57 -9.21
N SER A 35 6.21 12.94 -10.47
CA SER A 35 5.10 13.79 -10.94
C SER A 35 3.78 13.05 -11.18
N ASP A 36 3.80 11.72 -11.31
CA ASP A 36 2.62 10.97 -11.75
C ASP A 36 1.59 10.82 -10.62
N VAL A 37 0.32 11.08 -10.95
CA VAL A 37 -0.79 10.88 -10.03
C VAL A 37 -1.07 9.39 -9.84
N ILE A 38 -1.12 8.95 -8.57
CA ILE A 38 -1.58 7.60 -8.23
C ILE A 38 -3.11 7.53 -8.35
N LEU A 39 -3.58 6.73 -9.31
CA LEU A 39 -5.00 6.49 -9.60
C LEU A 39 -5.61 5.52 -8.59
N VAL A 40 -4.90 4.44 -8.28
CA VAL A 40 -5.32 3.44 -7.30
C VAL A 40 -4.11 2.83 -6.60
N GLU A 41 -4.27 2.54 -5.32
CA GLU A 41 -3.32 1.79 -4.50
C GLU A 41 -4.08 0.63 -3.84
N SER A 42 -3.46 -0.54 -3.74
CA SER A 42 -4.09 -1.71 -3.13
C SER A 42 -3.05 -2.69 -2.57
N PRO A 43 -3.30 -3.27 -1.38
CA PRO A 43 -2.46 -4.33 -0.84
C PRO A 43 -2.73 -5.67 -1.54
N PHE A 44 -1.66 -6.43 -1.76
CA PHE A 44 -1.67 -7.76 -2.33
C PHE A 44 -0.73 -8.68 -1.56
N ALA A 45 -1.02 -9.99 -1.60
CA ALA A 45 -0.06 -11.01 -1.17
C ALA A 45 0.74 -11.45 -2.40
N GLU A 46 2.06 -11.30 -2.33
CA GLU A 46 2.98 -11.93 -3.27
C GLU A 46 3.01 -13.43 -2.99
N THR A 47 2.89 -14.26 -4.03
CA THR A 47 2.86 -15.72 -3.89
C THR A 47 3.75 -16.38 -4.92
N THR A 48 4.31 -17.54 -4.56
CA THR A 48 4.95 -18.44 -5.52
C THR A 48 3.94 -18.93 -6.57
N ARG A 49 4.44 -19.54 -7.66
CA ARG A 49 3.59 -20.15 -8.70
C ARG A 49 2.57 -21.16 -8.14
N ASN A 50 2.89 -21.80 -7.02
CA ASN A 50 2.04 -22.81 -6.36
C ASN A 50 1.07 -22.18 -5.33
N GLY A 51 1.06 -20.85 -5.20
CA GLY A 51 0.17 -20.13 -4.29
C GLY A 51 0.66 -20.04 -2.84
N ARG A 52 1.93 -20.37 -2.56
CA ARG A 52 2.53 -20.17 -1.24
C ARG A 52 2.83 -18.67 -1.07
N GLY A 53 2.36 -18.06 0.02
CA GLY A 53 2.65 -16.67 0.34
C GLY A 53 4.14 -16.42 0.55
N ILE A 54 4.62 -15.28 0.05
CA ILE A 54 6.00 -14.80 0.18
C ILE A 54 6.01 -13.60 1.14
N ARG A 55 5.30 -12.53 0.78
CA ARG A 55 5.17 -11.31 1.57
C ARG A 55 3.94 -10.51 1.17
N GLN A 56 3.59 -9.49 1.96
CA GLN A 56 2.64 -8.48 1.53
C GLN A 56 3.37 -7.44 0.66
N VAL A 57 2.71 -7.01 -0.41
CA VAL A 57 3.16 -5.93 -1.29
C VAL A 57 2.02 -4.94 -1.47
N SER A 58 2.32 -3.67 -1.65
CA SER A 58 1.36 -2.70 -2.17
C SER A 58 1.62 -2.50 -3.66
N LEU A 59 0.54 -2.49 -4.43
CA LEU A 59 0.56 -2.12 -5.84
C LEU A 59 -0.10 -0.76 -6.00
N ALA A 60 0.55 0.14 -6.74
CA ALA A 60 -0.06 1.38 -7.18
C ALA A 60 -0.05 1.49 -8.70
N LEU A 61 -1.13 2.06 -9.23
CA LEU A 61 -1.28 2.32 -10.65
C LEU A 61 -1.32 3.83 -10.88
N THR A 62 -0.54 4.29 -11.83
CA THR A 62 -0.59 5.65 -12.39
C THR A 62 -1.09 5.57 -13.84
N PRO A 63 -1.31 6.69 -14.54
CA PRO A 63 -1.66 6.65 -15.96
C PRO A 63 -0.61 5.95 -16.84
N SER A 64 0.65 5.89 -16.40
CA SER A 64 1.76 5.40 -17.24
C SER A 64 2.62 4.30 -16.63
N LYS A 65 2.52 4.04 -15.32
CA LYS A 65 3.39 3.12 -14.57
C LYS A 65 2.61 2.25 -13.59
N LEU A 66 3.03 1.00 -13.46
CA LEU A 66 2.70 0.11 -12.35
C LEU A 66 3.84 0.15 -11.33
N ILE A 67 3.51 0.40 -10.07
CA ILE A 67 4.46 0.53 -8.97
C ILE A 67 4.24 -0.62 -7.99
N VAL A 68 5.34 -1.19 -7.50
CA VAL A 68 5.36 -2.23 -6.47
C VAL A 68 6.24 -1.75 -5.32
N ALA A 69 5.70 -1.81 -4.10
CA ALA A 69 6.44 -1.49 -2.89
C ALA A 69 6.12 -2.52 -1.79
N ALA A 70 7.03 -2.72 -0.85
CA ALA A 70 6.88 -3.73 0.19
C ALA A 70 7.68 -3.39 1.44
N ASP A 71 7.31 -4.00 2.56
CA ASP A 71 8.12 -3.96 3.76
C ASP A 71 9.40 -4.81 3.57
N VAL A 72 10.55 -4.21 3.87
CA VAL A 72 11.87 -4.83 3.83
C VAL A 72 12.47 -4.76 5.22
N PHE A 73 12.52 -5.91 5.90
CA PHE A 73 13.08 -6.00 7.25
C PHE A 73 14.54 -6.45 7.19
N ASN A 74 15.44 -5.64 7.72
CA ASN A 74 16.85 -6.00 7.86
C ASN A 74 17.14 -6.39 9.32
N GLU A 75 17.51 -7.66 9.55
CA GLU A 75 17.81 -8.22 10.87
C GLU A 75 18.96 -7.49 11.62
N LYS A 76 19.78 -6.73 10.90
CA LYS A 76 20.92 -5.97 11.45
C LYS A 76 20.62 -4.49 11.70
N SER A 77 19.43 -4.02 11.35
CA SER A 77 19.08 -2.61 11.52
C SER A 77 18.69 -2.31 12.97
N GLN A 78 19.28 -1.26 13.54
CA GLN A 78 18.76 -0.70 14.77
C GLN A 78 17.46 0.02 14.41
N PHE A 79 16.34 -0.39 15.00
CA PHE A 79 15.02 0.20 14.75
C PHE A 79 15.01 1.66 15.22
N PHE A 80 15.41 2.58 14.35
CA PHE A 80 15.39 4.01 14.60
C PHE A 80 14.61 4.69 13.49
N CYS A 81 13.33 4.97 13.76
CA CYS A 81 12.52 5.80 12.87
C CYS A 81 12.95 7.27 13.04
N PRO A 82 13.41 7.95 11.98
CA PRO A 82 13.67 9.39 12.03
C PRO A 82 12.41 10.15 12.43
N ARG A 83 12.53 11.23 13.22
CA ARG A 83 11.38 12.01 13.71
C ARG A 83 10.52 12.63 12.60
N ASN A 84 11.11 12.82 11.42
CA ASN A 84 10.47 13.45 10.27
C ASN A 84 9.94 12.44 9.25
N LEU A 85 10.06 11.13 9.52
CA LEU A 85 9.56 10.07 8.66
C LEU A 85 8.24 9.53 9.21
N ASP A 86 7.27 9.27 8.34
CA ASP A 86 6.04 8.60 8.74
C ASP A 86 6.38 7.14 9.13
N PRO A 87 6.07 6.69 10.37
CA PRO A 87 6.40 5.34 10.81
C PRO A 87 5.79 4.22 9.94
N SER A 88 4.70 4.51 9.23
CA SER A 88 4.08 3.56 8.30
C SER A 88 4.91 3.28 7.05
N ILE A 89 5.94 4.09 6.76
CA ILE A 89 6.85 3.88 5.63
C ILE A 89 8.30 3.64 6.05
N GLU A 90 8.60 3.50 7.34
CA GLU A 90 9.98 3.38 7.83
C GLU A 90 10.76 2.20 7.23
N SER A 91 10.11 1.05 7.12
CA SER A 91 10.66 -0.16 6.50
C SER A 91 10.06 -0.42 5.12
N PHE A 92 9.35 0.56 4.55
CA PHE A 92 8.60 0.39 3.31
C PHE A 92 9.40 0.90 2.12
N GLU A 93 9.84 -0.02 1.28
CA GLU A 93 10.72 0.29 0.17
C GLU A 93 10.02 0.16 -1.19
N LEU A 94 10.45 0.99 -2.13
CA LEU A 94 10.07 0.91 -3.52
C LEU A 94 10.81 -0.27 -4.18
N ILE A 95 10.09 -1.34 -4.50
CA ILE A 95 10.67 -2.56 -5.05
C ILE A 95 10.86 -2.44 -6.57
N SER A 96 9.85 -1.93 -7.27
CA SER A 96 9.93 -1.79 -8.73
C SER A 96 8.91 -0.80 -9.29
N VAL A 97 9.26 -0.22 -10.44
CA VAL A 97 8.42 0.68 -11.22
C VAL A 97 8.49 0.26 -12.68
N TYR A 98 7.35 -0.15 -13.25
CA TYR A 98 7.27 -0.62 -14.63
C TYR A 98 6.43 0.32 -15.48
N PRO A 99 6.90 0.77 -16.66
CA PRO A 99 6.04 1.41 -17.64
C PRO A 99 4.90 0.47 -18.02
N LEU A 100 3.64 0.93 -18.01
CA LEU A 100 2.48 0.07 -18.31
C LEU A 100 2.52 -0.54 -19.70
N ARG A 101 3.19 0.12 -20.65
CA ARG A 101 3.43 -0.40 -22.00
C ARG A 101 4.24 -1.70 -22.01
N CYS A 102 4.98 -1.98 -20.94
CA CYS A 102 5.85 -3.15 -20.80
C CYS A 102 5.25 -4.21 -19.87
N VAL A 103 4.07 -3.98 -19.27
CA VAL A 103 3.47 -4.91 -18.30
C VAL A 103 2.34 -5.70 -18.96
N ASN A 104 2.43 -7.02 -18.97
CA ASN A 104 1.30 -7.86 -19.35
C ASN A 104 0.55 -8.35 -18.10
N LEU A 105 -0.64 -7.79 -17.84
CA LEU A 105 -1.47 -8.13 -16.69
C LEU A 105 -2.54 -9.15 -17.05
N SER A 106 -2.49 -10.32 -16.40
CA SER A 106 -3.55 -11.32 -16.46
C SER A 106 -4.33 -11.35 -15.14
N ILE A 107 -5.64 -11.09 -15.22
CA ILE A 107 -6.55 -11.10 -14.07
C ILE A 107 -7.30 -12.43 -14.06
N PHE A 108 -7.19 -13.16 -12.96
CA PHE A 108 -7.94 -14.40 -12.75
C PHE A 108 -9.00 -14.16 -11.68
N SER A 109 -10.25 -14.01 -12.11
CA SER A 109 -11.43 -13.74 -11.26
C SER A 109 -12.33 -14.95 -11.02
N ARG A 110 -12.07 -16.09 -11.69
CA ARG A 110 -12.95 -17.28 -11.68
C ARG A 110 -12.88 -18.14 -10.41
N ARG A 111 -12.21 -17.68 -9.35
CA ARG A 111 -12.10 -18.38 -8.05
C ARG A 111 -12.41 -17.39 -6.93
N HIS A 112 -12.63 -17.90 -5.71
CA HIS A 112 -12.83 -17.09 -4.50
C HIS A 112 -11.67 -16.10 -4.22
N ARG A 113 -10.50 -16.29 -4.85
CA ARG A 113 -9.35 -15.38 -4.78
C ARG A 113 -9.12 -14.71 -6.13
N LYS A 114 -9.17 -13.38 -6.16
CA LYS A 114 -8.73 -12.58 -7.31
C LYS A 114 -7.20 -12.59 -7.34
N THR A 115 -6.60 -13.01 -8.45
CA THR A 115 -5.13 -13.01 -8.60
C THR A 115 -4.73 -12.19 -9.82
N LEU A 116 -3.64 -11.45 -9.67
CA LEU A 116 -2.97 -10.71 -10.73
C LEU A 116 -1.68 -11.44 -11.07
N LYS A 117 -1.39 -11.64 -12.35
CA LYS A 117 -0.07 -12.06 -12.82
C LYS A 117 0.48 -11.00 -13.75
N ALA A 118 1.68 -10.51 -13.44
CA ALA A 118 2.47 -9.67 -14.31
C ALA A 118 3.56 -10.52 -14.97
N ARG A 119 3.77 -10.32 -16.28
CA ARG A 119 4.88 -10.88 -17.06
C ARG A 119 5.57 -9.75 -17.81
#